data_AF-A0A3B1DV83-F1
#
_entry.id   AF-A0A3B1DV83-F1
#
_cell.length_a   1.000
_cell.length_b   1.000
_cell.length_c   1.000
_cell.angle_alpha   90.00
_cell.angle_beta   90.00
_cell.angle_gamma   90.00
#
_symmetry.space_group_name_H-M   'P 1'
#
loop_
_entity.id
_entity.type
_entity.pdbx_description
1 polymer ?
#
loop_
_entity_poly.entity_id
_entity_poly.type
_entity_poly.pdbx_seq_one_letter_code
_entity_poly.pdbx_strand_id
1 'polypeptide(L)'
;MKKFLILFFILFVIGCSYAGKEPWHNYLHVPRTWINDPHFAEYKKAREALELEHINGSCTYAEYQEKMQKLNKKYEKEVKKREDTLSFFE
;
A
#
# COMPACT_ATOMS: atom_id res chain seq x y z
N MET A 1 -36.86 -12.09 -29.50
CA MET A 1 -37.06 -11.55 -28.13
C MET A 1 -36.47 -12.44 -27.02
N LYS A 2 -36.70 -13.77 -26.99
CA LYS A 2 -36.10 -14.68 -25.98
C LYS A 2 -34.56 -14.59 -25.84
N LYS A 3 -33.83 -14.40 -26.94
CA LYS A 3 -32.36 -14.31 -26.93
C LYS A 3 -31.82 -13.07 -26.18
N PHE A 4 -32.52 -11.94 -26.26
CA PHE A 4 -32.13 -10.72 -25.54
C PHE A 4 -32.40 -10.82 -24.05
N LEU A 5 -33.48 -11.51 -23.65
CA LEU A 5 -33.78 -11.79 -22.25
C LEU A 5 -32.72 -12.67 -21.59
N ILE A 6 -32.21 -13.68 -22.32
CA ILE A 6 -31.14 -14.55 -21.83
C ILE A 6 -29.84 -13.76 -21.68
N LEU A 7 -29.51 -12.88 -22.63
CA LEU A 7 -28.33 -12.02 -22.55
C LEU A 7 -28.40 -11.10 -21.31
N PHE A 8 -29.58 -10.54 -21.03
CA PHE A 8 -29.81 -9.69 -19.86
C PHE A 8 -29.64 -10.46 -18.54
N PHE A 9 -30.14 -11.70 -18.47
CA PHE A 9 -29.97 -12.55 -17.30
C PHE A 9 -28.49 -12.91 -17.06
N ILE A 10 -27.73 -13.19 -18.11
CA ILE A 10 -26.29 -13.50 -17.97
C ILE A 10 -25.53 -12.29 -17.45
N LEU A 11 -25.79 -11.09 -17.98
CA LEU A 11 -25.18 -9.84 -17.51
C LEU A 11 -25.56 -9.52 -16.06
N PHE A 12 -26.80 -9.79 -15.67
CA PHE A 12 -27.27 -9.57 -14.30
C PHE A 12 -26.58 -10.50 -13.29
N VAL A 13 -26.38 -11.78 -13.65
CA VAL A 13 -25.68 -12.75 -12.79
C VAL A 13 -24.20 -12.39 -12.64
N ILE A 14 -23.53 -11.94 -13.71
CA ILE A 14 -22.13 -11.47 -13.67
C ILE A 14 -22.02 -10.20 -12.79
N GLY A 15 -22.98 -9.28 -12.90
CA GLY A 15 -23.04 -8.07 -12.06
C GLY A 15 -23.30 -8.36 -10.58
N CYS A 16 -24.14 -9.35 -10.26
CA CYS A 16 -24.45 -9.73 -8.88
C CYS A 16 -23.32 -10.53 -8.21
N SER A 17 -22.55 -11.34 -8.94
CA SER A 17 -21.38 -12.04 -8.37
C SER A 17 -20.20 -11.10 -8.05
N TYR A 18 -20.20 -9.88 -8.58
CA TYR A 18 -19.17 -8.87 -8.31
C TYR A 18 -19.48 -8.01 -7.06
N ALA A 19 -20.58 -8.27 -6.34
CA ALA A 19 -20.94 -7.57 -5.11
C ALA A 19 -20.35 -8.19 -3.83
N GLY A 20 -19.50 -9.21 -3.94
CA GLY A 20 -19.03 -10.03 -2.81
C GLY A 20 -17.61 -9.78 -2.30
N LYS A 21 -16.81 -8.94 -2.97
CA LYS A 21 -15.45 -8.60 -2.51
C LYS A 21 -15.16 -7.11 -2.75
N GLU A 22 -15.34 -6.36 -1.68
CA GLU A 22 -14.98 -4.94 -1.48
C GLU A 22 -16.01 -3.87 -1.88
N PRO A 23 -16.23 -2.87 -1.00
CA PRO A 23 -17.17 -1.79 -1.25
C PRO A 23 -16.62 -0.85 -2.34
N TRP A 24 -17.44 -0.60 -3.35
CA TRP A 24 -17.20 0.37 -4.42
C TRP A 24 -16.91 1.81 -3.94
N HIS A 25 -17.14 2.10 -2.65
CA HIS A 25 -16.76 3.37 -2.02
C HIS A 25 -15.25 3.61 -1.92
N ASN A 26 -14.41 2.57 -2.05
CA ASN A 26 -12.95 2.72 -2.04
C ASN A 26 -12.35 3.03 -3.43
N TYR A 27 -13.14 2.99 -4.50
CA TYR A 27 -12.62 3.18 -5.87
C TYR A 27 -12.68 4.62 -6.37
N LEU A 28 -13.54 5.47 -5.78
CA LEU A 28 -13.63 6.90 -6.12
C LEU A 28 -12.69 7.80 -5.30
N HIS A 29 -12.11 7.27 -4.22
CA HIS A 29 -11.05 7.95 -3.47
C HIS A 29 -9.68 7.39 -3.85
N VAL A 30 -9.19 7.79 -5.03
CA VAL A 30 -7.78 7.79 -5.44
C VAL A 30 -7.10 6.41 -5.44
N PRO A 31 -6.78 5.81 -6.60
CA PRO A 31 -5.91 4.64 -6.63
C PRO A 31 -4.46 5.09 -6.41
N ARG A 32 -4.09 5.36 -5.16
CA ARG A 32 -2.70 5.66 -4.76
C ARG A 32 -1.87 4.37 -4.60
N THR A 33 -2.31 3.26 -5.20
CA THR A 33 -1.72 1.92 -5.04
C THR A 33 -0.96 1.41 -6.27
N TRP A 34 -1.05 2.09 -7.42
CA TRP A 34 -0.33 1.67 -8.64
C TRP A 34 1.08 2.27 -8.74
N ILE A 35 1.42 3.21 -7.85
CA ILE A 35 2.80 3.67 -7.67
C ILE A 35 3.33 2.91 -6.44
N ASN A 36 3.81 1.69 -6.65
CA ASN A 36 4.71 1.05 -5.69
C ASN A 36 5.98 1.90 -5.66
N ASP A 37 6.01 2.91 -4.80
CA ASP A 37 7.23 3.65 -4.52
C ASP A 37 8.28 2.64 -4.01
N PRO A 38 9.34 2.35 -4.80
CA PRO A 38 10.32 1.34 -4.42
C PRO A 38 10.99 1.68 -3.08
N HIS A 39 11.14 2.97 -2.77
CA HIS A 39 11.69 3.43 -1.50
C HIS A 39 10.77 3.12 -0.33
N PHE A 40 9.45 3.29 -0.50
CA PHE A 40 8.47 2.94 0.53
C PHE A 40 8.38 1.42 0.71
N ALA A 41 8.46 0.65 -0.38
CA ALA A 41 8.45 -0.81 -0.32
C ALA A 41 9.69 -1.35 0.43
N GLU A 42 10.88 -0.81 0.15
CA GLU A 42 12.11 -1.15 0.86
C GLU A 42 12.06 -0.75 2.35
N TYR A 43 11.60 0.46 2.65
CA TYR A 43 11.41 0.92 4.02
C TYR A 43 10.45 0.01 4.80
N LYS A 44 9.30 -0.33 4.21
CA LYS A 44 8.30 -1.20 4.82
C LYS A 44 8.88 -2.58 5.13
N LYS A 45 9.58 -3.19 4.16
CA LYS A 45 10.22 -4.50 4.33
C LYS A 45 11.26 -4.48 5.45
N ALA A 46 12.09 -3.44 5.51
CA ALA A 46 13.09 -3.28 6.56
C ALA A 46 12.45 -3.08 7.94
N ARG A 47 11.34 -2.34 8.01
CA ARG A 47 10.59 -2.14 9.25
C ARG A 47 9.98 -3.44 9.77
N GLU A 48 9.32 -4.19 8.90
CA GLU A 48 8.72 -5.50 9.24
C GLU A 48 9.77 -6.50 9.72
N ALA A 49 10.95 -6.53 9.09
CA ALA A 49 12.06 -7.37 9.54
C ALA A 49 12.53 -6.98 10.95
N LEU A 50 12.63 -5.68 11.23
CA LEU A 50 13.04 -5.17 12.54
C LEU A 50 12.01 -5.46 13.63
N GLU A 51 10.72 -5.31 13.32
CA GLU A 51 9.62 -5.66 14.22
C GLU A 51 9.65 -7.15 14.54
N LEU A 52 9.90 -8.00 13.53
CA LEU A 52 10.04 -9.44 13.73
C LEU A 52 11.27 -9.79 14.59
N GLU A 53 12.41 -9.15 14.39
CA GLU A 53 13.59 -9.30 15.26
C GLU A 53 13.25 -9.02 16.73
N HIS A 54 12.50 -7.94 17.00
CA HIS A 54 12.10 -7.59 18.35
C HIS A 54 11.10 -8.58 18.95
N ILE A 55 10.08 -8.98 18.20
CA ILE A 55 9.07 -9.97 18.62
C ILE A 55 9.73 -11.32 18.93
N ASN A 56 10.71 -11.72 18.12
CA ASN A 56 11.47 -12.95 18.34
C ASN A 56 12.50 -12.85 19.48
N GLY A 57 12.59 -11.70 20.16
CA GLY A 57 13.55 -11.46 21.24
C GLY A 57 15.00 -11.40 20.77
N SER A 58 15.24 -11.23 19.47
CA SER A 58 16.59 -11.14 18.89
C SER A 58 17.25 -9.77 19.11
N CYS A 59 16.47 -8.76 19.52
CA CYS A 59 16.97 -7.47 19.99
C CYS A 59 16.16 -6.96 21.18
N THR A 60 16.83 -6.21 22.05
CA THR A 60 16.17 -5.52 23.16
C THR A 60 15.31 -4.36 22.65
N TYR A 61 14.37 -3.90 23.47
CA TYR A 61 13.54 -2.74 23.12
C TYR A 61 14.36 -1.48 22.83
N ALA A 62 15.45 -1.25 23.58
CA ALA A 62 16.32 -0.09 23.37
C ALA A 62 17.02 -0.14 22.00
N GLU A 63 17.56 -1.30 21.62
CA GLU A 63 18.19 -1.51 20.30
C GLU A 63 17.17 -1.41 19.17
N TYR A 64 15.97 -1.94 19.37
CA TYR A 64 14.86 -1.80 18.43
C TYR A 64 14.54 -0.31 18.19
N GLN A 65 14.41 0.48 19.25
CA GLN A 65 14.12 1.92 19.14
C GLN A 65 15.23 2.66 18.39
N GLU A 66 16.49 2.38 18.68
CA GLU A 66 17.63 2.99 18.00
C GLU A 66 17.63 2.64 16.50
N LYS A 67 17.49 1.36 16.17
CA LYS A 67 17.44 0.88 14.78
C LYS A 67 16.23 1.47 14.04
N MET A 68 15.07 1.58 14.70
CA MET A 68 13.86 2.17 14.13
C MET A 68 14.05 3.67 13.84
N GLN A 69 14.61 4.43 14.78
CA GLN A 69 14.92 5.85 14.56
C GLN A 69 15.88 6.05 13.39
N LYS A 70 16.90 5.19 13.26
CA LYS A 70 17.85 5.24 12.15
C LYS A 70 17.17 4.94 10.80
N LEU A 71 16.27 3.96 10.78
CA LEU A 71 15.49 3.60 9.59
C LEU A 71 14.57 4.75 9.16
N ASN A 72 13.86 5.36 10.11
CA ASN A 72 12.98 6.50 9.85
C ASN A 72 13.76 7.71 9.32
N LYS A 73 14.88 8.08 9.95
CA LYS A 73 15.74 9.17 9.49
C LYS A 73 16.27 8.93 8.07
N LYS A 74 16.56 7.68 7.71
CA LYS A 74 16.99 7.35 6.35
C LYS A 74 15.86 7.61 5.35
N TYR A 75 14.67 7.09 5.63
CA TYR A 75 13.51 7.28 4.76
C TYR A 75 13.08 8.75 4.64
N GLU A 76 13.08 9.51 5.75
CA GLU A 76 12.80 10.95 5.74
C GLU A 76 13.75 11.72 4.83
N LYS A 77 15.05 11.38 4.82
CA LYS A 77 16.02 12.01 3.89
C LYS A 77 15.69 11.70 2.43
N GLU A 78 15.28 10.47 2.14
CA GLU A 78 14.89 10.06 0.78
C GLU A 78 13.59 10.73 0.32
N VAL A 79 12.62 10.92 1.22
CA VAL A 79 11.39 11.69 0.96
C VAL A 79 11.73 13.16 0.73
N LYS A 80 12.49 13.79 1.63
CA LYS A 80 12.86 15.21 1.51
C LYS A 80 13.59 15.52 0.21
N LYS A 81 14.54 14.65 -0.20
CA LYS A 81 15.25 14.82 -1.48
C LYS A 81 14.28 14.85 -2.68
N ARG A 82 13.17 14.11 -2.60
CA ARG A 82 12.14 14.10 -3.64
C ARG A 82 11.27 15.34 -3.59
N GLU A 83 10.86 15.78 -2.41
CA GLU A 83 10.14 17.05 -2.22
C GLU A 83 10.97 18.23 -2.74
N ASP A 84 12.27 18.27 -2.43
CA ASP A 84 13.20 19.29 -2.93
C ASP A 84 13.32 19.22 -4.47
N THR A 85 13.26 18.03 -5.06
CA THR A 85 13.32 17.86 -6.53
C THR A 85 12.01 18.28 -7.19
N LEU A 86 10.86 17.94 -6.61
CA LEU A 86 9.54 18.27 -7.15
C LEU A 86 9.23 19.77 -7.01
N SER A 87 9.59 20.39 -5.89
CA SER A 87 9.44 21.83 -5.67
C SER A 87 10.33 22.69 -6.56
N PHE A 88 11.40 22.12 -7.15
CA PHE A 88 12.19 22.81 -8.18
C PHE A 88 11.46 22.94 -9.53
N PHE A 89 10.45 22.10 -9.79
CA PHE A 89 9.69 22.10 -11.05
C PHE A 89 8.35 22.85 -10.97
N GLU A 90 7.98 23.37 -9.78
CA GLU A 90 6.82 24.24 -9.55
C GLU A 90 7.22 25.72 -9.59
#